data_AF-A0A6P6H614-F1
#
_entry.id   AF-A0A6P6H614-F1
#
_cell.length_a   1.000
_cell.length_b   1.000
_cell.length_c   1.000
_cell.angle_alpha   90.00
_cell.angle_beta   90.00
_cell.angle_gamma   90.00
#
_symmetry.space_group_name_H-M   'P 1'
#
loop_
_entity.id
_entity.type
_entity.pdbx_description
1 polymer ?
#
loop_
_entity_poly.entity_id
_entity_poly.type
_entity_poly.pdbx_seq_one_letter_code
_entity_poly.pdbx_strand_id
1 'polypeptide(L)'
;MKLKLKNVFLAYFLVSIAGLLYALVQLGQPCDCLPPLRAAAEQLRQKDLRISQLQADLRRPPPAPAQPPEPEALPTIYVVTPTYARYGLWYAQEMRWTRGVSVWPVGLVGGLRFEGPRVQDGRVVGFHTAWEPNRPFPVDMAGFAVALPLLLAKPNAQFDATAPRGHLESSLLSHLVDPRDLEPRAANCTRVLVWHTRTEKPKMKQEEQLQRQGRGSDPAVEV
;
A
#
# COMPACT_ATOMS: atom_id res chain seq x y z
N MET A 1 -34.59 -50.32 -85.53
CA MET A 1 -35.16 -51.00 -84.34
C MET A 1 -36.35 -50.19 -83.84
N LYS A 2 -37.58 -50.70 -83.99
CA LYS A 2 -38.79 -50.02 -83.51
C LYS A 2 -38.98 -50.33 -82.01
N LEU A 3 -38.49 -49.47 -81.12
CA LEU A 3 -38.84 -49.57 -79.70
C LEU A 3 -40.34 -49.29 -79.56
N LYS A 4 -41.12 -50.31 -79.16
CA LYS A 4 -42.54 -50.11 -78.83
C LYS A 4 -42.62 -49.14 -77.65
N LEU A 5 -43.47 -48.11 -77.74
CA LEU A 5 -43.64 -47.05 -76.72
C LEU A 5 -43.82 -47.62 -75.30
N LYS A 6 -44.44 -48.80 -75.17
CA LYS A 6 -44.58 -49.55 -73.91
C LYS A 6 -43.24 -49.92 -73.25
N ASN A 7 -42.20 -50.22 -74.02
CA ASN A 7 -40.88 -50.57 -73.50
C ASN A 7 -40.12 -49.33 -73.00
N VAL A 8 -40.34 -48.17 -73.63
CA VAL A 8 -39.77 -46.89 -73.17
C VAL A 8 -40.42 -46.47 -71.85
N PHE A 9 -41.75 -46.60 -71.74
CA PHE A 9 -42.45 -46.37 -70.48
C PHE A 9 -42.00 -47.31 -69.37
N LEU A 10 -41.81 -48.60 -69.68
CA LEU A 10 -41.32 -49.58 -68.71
C LEU A 10 -39.90 -49.25 -68.24
N ALA A 11 -39.00 -48.88 -69.16
CA ALA A 11 -37.65 -48.47 -68.81
C ALA A 11 -37.64 -47.21 -67.94
N TYR A 12 -38.45 -46.20 -68.28
CA TYR A 12 -38.55 -44.97 -67.49
C TYR A 12 -39.13 -45.22 -66.10
N PHE A 13 -40.14 -46.08 -66.00
CA PHE A 13 -40.75 -46.47 -64.73
C PHE A 13 -39.74 -47.20 -63.84
N LEU A 14 -38.96 -48.14 -64.41
CA LEU A 14 -37.91 -48.86 -63.66
C LEU A 14 -36.78 -47.94 -63.21
N VAL A 15 -36.32 -47.01 -64.06
CA VAL A 15 -35.30 -46.02 -63.70
C VAL A 15 -35.82 -45.05 -62.64
N SER A 16 -37.08 -44.63 -62.73
CA SER A 16 -37.69 -43.74 -61.76
C SER A 16 -37.93 -44.42 -60.41
N ILE A 17 -38.31 -45.71 -60.39
CA ILE A 17 -38.41 -46.50 -59.15
C ILE A 17 -37.02 -46.73 -58.57
N ALA A 18 -36.02 -47.09 -59.38
CA ALA A 18 -34.65 -47.25 -58.91
C ALA A 18 -34.10 -45.94 -58.33
N GLY A 19 -34.38 -44.80 -58.98
CA GLY A 19 -34.04 -43.47 -58.47
C GLY A 19 -34.76 -43.11 -57.18
N LEU A 20 -36.06 -43.44 -57.07
CA LEU A 20 -36.83 -43.23 -55.84
C LEU A 20 -36.31 -44.11 -54.70
N LEU A 21 -36.04 -45.39 -54.95
CA LEU A 21 -35.47 -46.31 -53.97
C LEU A 21 -34.07 -45.84 -53.54
N TYR A 22 -33.23 -45.38 -54.47
CA TYR A 22 -31.93 -44.81 -54.15
C TYR A 22 -32.06 -43.55 -53.27
N ALA A 23 -33.01 -42.66 -53.58
CA ALA A 23 -33.29 -41.47 -52.77
C ALA A 23 -33.82 -41.85 -51.37
N LEU A 24 -34.69 -42.85 -51.27
CA LEU A 24 -35.21 -43.34 -49.99
C LEU A 24 -34.11 -44.02 -49.15
N VAL A 25 -33.16 -44.73 -49.78
CA VAL A 25 -31.99 -45.30 -49.08
C VAL A 25 -31.06 -44.20 -48.55
N GLN A 26 -30.87 -43.11 -49.29
CA GLN A 26 -30.08 -41.95 -48.85
C GLN A 26 -30.77 -41.17 -47.72
N LEU A 27 -32.10 -41.09 -47.71
CA LEU A 27 -32.87 -40.44 -46.65
C LEU A 27 -32.95 -41.28 -45.35
N GLY A 28 -32.62 -42.57 -45.42
CA GLY A 28 -32.69 -43.52 -44.30
C GLY A 28 -31.35 -43.86 -43.65
N GLN A 29 -30.23 -43.22 -44.02
CA GLN A 29 -28.94 -43.42 -43.34
C GLN A 29 -29.04 -42.83 -41.91
N PRO A 30 -28.93 -43.64 -40.84
CA PRO A 30 -28.90 -43.10 -39.48
C PRO A 30 -27.62 -42.28 -39.34
N CYS A 31 -27.75 -40.96 -39.23
CA CYS A 31 -26.66 -40.14 -38.73
C CYS A 31 -26.34 -40.63 -37.32
N ASP A 32 -25.21 -41.31 -37.17
CA ASP A 32 -24.69 -41.71 -35.87
C ASP A 32 -24.22 -40.43 -35.18
N CYS A 33 -25.15 -39.66 -34.62
CA CYS A 33 -24.90 -38.44 -33.85
C CYS A 33 -24.32 -38.78 -32.46
N LEU A 34 -24.15 -40.07 -32.17
CA LEU A 34 -23.66 -40.62 -30.92
C LEU A 34 -22.23 -40.14 -30.57
N PRO A 35 -21.26 -40.03 -31.51
CA PRO A 35 -19.92 -39.54 -31.19
C PRO A 35 -19.88 -38.06 -30.77
N PRO A 36 -20.44 -37.07 -31.51
CA PRO A 36 -20.42 -35.68 -31.06
C PRO A 36 -21.28 -35.44 -29.82
N LEU A 37 -22.40 -36.15 -29.65
CA LEU A 37 -23.19 -36.07 -28.41
C LEU A 37 -22.46 -36.69 -27.21
N ARG A 38 -21.73 -37.80 -27.40
CA ARG A 38 -20.85 -38.37 -26.35
C ARG A 38 -19.71 -37.43 -25.99
N ALA A 39 -19.06 -36.83 -26.98
CA ALA A 39 -18.00 -35.85 -26.74
C ALA A 39 -18.53 -34.62 -25.97
N ALA A 40 -19.71 -34.11 -26.35
CA ALA A 40 -20.37 -33.02 -25.63
C ALA A 40 -20.74 -33.41 -24.19
N ALA A 41 -21.23 -34.64 -23.97
CA ALA A 41 -21.57 -35.15 -22.65
C ALA A 41 -20.33 -35.38 -21.76
N GLU A 42 -19.23 -35.87 -22.32
CA GLU A 42 -17.94 -36.00 -21.63
C GLU A 42 -17.38 -34.63 -21.24
N GLN A 43 -17.49 -33.65 -22.14
CA GLN A 43 -17.06 -32.28 -21.87
C GLN A 43 -17.91 -31.61 -20.78
N LEU A 44 -19.22 -31.88 -20.74
CA LEU A 44 -20.10 -31.44 -19.66
C LEU A 44 -19.69 -32.09 -18.33
N ARG A 45 -19.44 -33.40 -18.33
CA ARG A 45 -19.00 -34.14 -17.14
C ARG A 45 -17.65 -33.64 -16.61
N GLN A 46 -16.70 -33.31 -17.49
CA GLN A 46 -15.44 -32.67 -17.10
C GLN A 46 -15.66 -31.30 -16.47
N LYS A 47 -16.58 -30.50 -17.03
CA LYS A 47 -16.96 -29.20 -16.45
C LYS A 47 -17.61 -29.36 -15.08
N ASP A 48 -18.51 -30.31 -14.90
CA ASP A 48 -19.15 -30.59 -13.61
C ASP A 48 -18.14 -31.05 -12.55
N LEU A 49 -17.17 -31.89 -12.93
CA LEU A 49 -16.07 -32.28 -12.06
C LEU A 49 -15.22 -31.07 -11.66
N ARG A 50 -14.94 -30.16 -12.61
CA ARG A 50 -14.19 -28.93 -12.33
C ARG A 50 -14.96 -28.00 -11.41
N ILE A 51 -16.27 -27.85 -11.61
CA ILE A 51 -17.15 -27.07 -10.74
C ILE A 51 -17.16 -27.67 -9.33
N SER A 52 -17.29 -28.99 -9.21
CA SER A 52 -17.27 -29.68 -7.92
C SER A 52 -15.92 -29.49 -7.20
N GLN A 53 -14.80 -29.57 -7.92
CA GLN A 53 -13.47 -29.26 -7.38
C GLN A 53 -13.39 -27.80 -6.88
N LEU A 54 -13.82 -26.84 -7.69
CA LEU A 54 -13.81 -25.42 -7.32
C LEU A 54 -14.73 -25.13 -6.13
N GLN A 55 -15.89 -25.77 -6.06
CA GLN A 55 -16.79 -25.68 -4.92
C GLN A 55 -16.18 -26.29 -3.66
N ALA A 56 -15.45 -27.41 -3.78
CA ALA A 56 -14.73 -28.00 -2.67
C ALA A 56 -13.58 -27.10 -2.20
N ASP A 57 -12.85 -26.46 -3.13
CA ASP A 57 -11.78 -25.52 -2.81
C ASP A 57 -12.32 -24.22 -2.17
N LEU A 58 -13.46 -23.71 -2.61
CA LEU A 58 -14.16 -22.56 -2.00
C LEU A 58 -14.75 -22.88 -0.62
N ARG A 59 -15.18 -24.14 -0.41
CA ARG A 59 -15.69 -24.60 0.90
C ARG A 59 -14.58 -25.01 1.85
N ARG A 60 -13.35 -25.21 1.37
CA ARG A 60 -12.22 -25.42 2.30
C ARG A 60 -12.08 -24.15 3.12
N PRO A 61 -12.19 -24.24 4.46
CA PRO A 61 -11.81 -23.12 5.29
C PRO A 61 -10.35 -22.78 4.94
N PRO A 62 -9.98 -21.48 4.89
CA PRO A 62 -8.57 -21.13 4.76
C PRO A 62 -7.79 -21.90 5.84
N PRO A 63 -6.58 -22.40 5.53
CA PRO A 63 -5.74 -23.00 6.57
C PRO A 63 -5.76 -22.02 7.74
N ALA A 64 -6.12 -22.51 8.93
CA ALA A 64 -6.12 -21.68 10.13
C ALA A 64 -4.80 -20.93 10.10
N PRO A 65 -4.80 -19.58 10.26
CA PRO A 65 -3.54 -18.85 10.26
C PRO A 65 -2.65 -19.59 11.24
N ALA A 66 -1.52 -20.12 10.74
CA ALA A 66 -0.45 -20.54 11.63
C ALA A 66 -0.36 -19.41 12.64
N GLN A 67 -0.50 -19.72 13.94
CA GLN A 67 -0.35 -18.70 14.97
C GLN A 67 0.83 -17.83 14.51
N PRO A 68 0.62 -16.52 14.30
CA PRO A 68 1.73 -15.67 13.93
C PRO A 68 2.84 -16.02 14.93
N PRO A 69 4.10 -16.22 14.49
CA PRO A 69 5.19 -16.26 15.47
C PRO A 69 4.91 -15.11 16.43
N GLU A 70 4.86 -15.39 17.74
CA GLU A 70 4.51 -14.39 18.77
C GLU A 70 5.00 -13.04 18.29
N PRO A 71 4.14 -12.01 18.16
CA PRO A 71 4.55 -10.76 17.55
C PRO A 71 5.81 -10.35 18.27
N GLU A 72 6.94 -10.44 17.58
CA GLU A 72 8.25 -10.06 18.10
C GLU A 72 8.03 -8.66 18.61
N ALA A 73 7.93 -8.50 19.94
CA ALA A 73 7.16 -7.41 20.53
C ALA A 73 7.71 -6.10 19.98
N LEU A 74 6.98 -5.53 19.01
CA LEU A 74 7.52 -4.43 18.24
C LEU A 74 7.78 -3.31 19.24
N PRO A 75 8.99 -2.73 19.25
CA PRO A 75 9.31 -1.75 20.27
C PRO A 75 8.32 -0.60 20.16
N THR A 76 7.65 -0.29 21.26
CA THR A 76 6.82 0.92 21.32
C THR A 76 7.75 2.11 21.24
N ILE A 77 7.45 3.04 20.33
CA ILE A 77 8.29 4.20 20.06
C ILE A 77 7.52 5.46 20.39
N TYR A 78 8.19 6.35 21.12
CA TYR A 78 7.69 7.68 21.44
C TYR A 78 8.25 8.66 20.41
N VAL A 79 7.34 9.36 19.73
CA VAL A 79 7.67 10.40 18.75
C VAL A 79 6.90 11.65 19.11
N VAL A 80 7.60 12.75 19.28
CA VAL A 80 6.99 14.08 19.38
C VAL A 80 7.16 14.72 18.02
N THR A 81 6.05 15.09 17.39
CA THR A 81 6.13 15.79 16.11
C THR A 81 5.39 17.11 16.15
N PRO A 82 5.95 18.20 15.58
CA PRO A 82 5.23 19.46 15.46
C PRO A 82 3.94 19.26 14.67
N THR A 83 2.89 20.01 15.04
CA THR A 83 1.56 19.96 14.41
C THR A 83 1.56 20.20 12.90
N TYR A 84 2.61 20.83 12.36
CA TYR A 84 2.72 21.22 10.95
C TYR A 84 3.77 20.45 10.17
N ALA A 85 4.44 19.45 10.77
CA ALA A 85 5.45 18.70 10.07
C ALA A 85 4.81 17.74 9.05
N ARG A 86 5.40 17.69 7.84
CA ARG A 86 4.97 16.81 6.76
C ARG A 86 5.89 15.61 6.67
N TYR A 87 5.32 14.40 6.61
CA TYR A 87 6.07 13.15 6.56
C TYR A 87 5.90 12.44 5.22
N GLY A 88 6.96 11.81 4.74
CA GLY A 88 6.88 10.84 3.65
C GLY A 88 6.30 9.50 4.14
N LEU A 89 5.77 8.70 3.21
CA LEU A 89 5.18 7.39 3.49
C LEU A 89 6.12 6.45 4.28
N TRP A 90 7.42 6.57 4.05
CA TRP A 90 8.46 5.74 4.66
C TRP A 90 8.90 6.19 6.05
N TYR A 91 8.47 7.37 6.50
CA TYR A 91 8.91 7.97 7.76
C TYR A 91 8.61 7.07 8.97
N ALA A 92 7.38 6.57 9.07
CA ALA A 92 6.97 5.68 10.16
C ALA A 92 7.76 4.36 10.18
N GLN A 93 8.15 3.84 9.01
CA GLN A 93 8.89 2.60 8.90
C GLN A 93 10.34 2.73 9.40
N GLU A 94 10.97 3.89 9.19
CA GLU A 94 12.31 4.16 9.70
C GLU A 94 12.33 4.22 11.23
N MET A 95 11.33 4.87 11.83
CA MET A 95 11.24 5.03 13.27
C MET A 95 10.97 3.70 13.98
N ARG A 96 10.20 2.79 13.35
CA ARG A 96 9.74 1.50 13.90
C ARG A 96 10.84 0.63 14.51
N TRP A 97 12.09 0.82 14.09
CA TRP A 97 13.21 -0.04 14.47
C TRP A 97 14.15 0.60 15.50
N THR A 98 13.73 1.69 16.13
CA THR A 98 14.51 2.41 17.17
C THR A 98 14.70 1.55 18.41
N ARG A 99 15.94 1.39 18.88
CA ARG A 99 16.25 0.65 20.13
C ARG A 99 16.54 1.58 21.30
N GLY A 100 17.24 2.69 21.06
CA GLY A 100 17.50 3.77 21.99
C GLY A 100 16.93 5.08 21.48
N VAL A 101 17.76 5.85 20.76
CA VAL A 101 17.36 7.09 20.09
C VAL A 101 17.82 7.06 18.65
N SER A 102 16.88 7.21 17.73
CA SER A 102 17.15 7.24 16.29
C SER A 102 17.06 8.66 15.75
N VAL A 103 17.83 8.96 14.71
CA VAL A 103 17.94 10.30 14.12
C VAL A 103 17.97 10.27 12.59
N TRP A 104 17.49 11.37 11.99
CA TRP A 104 17.46 11.57 10.54
C TRP A 104 17.49 13.06 10.17
N PRO A 105 17.75 13.40 8.90
CA PRO A 105 17.67 14.76 8.41
C PRO A 105 16.24 15.30 8.37
N VAL A 106 16.09 16.58 8.71
CA VAL A 106 14.84 17.34 8.63
C VAL A 106 14.98 18.46 7.61
N GLY A 107 14.05 18.57 6.69
CA GLY A 107 14.03 19.61 5.66
C GLY A 107 13.47 20.94 6.15
N LEU A 108 13.92 22.04 5.54
CA LEU A 108 13.41 23.41 5.77
C LEU A 108 13.48 23.87 7.24
N VAL A 109 14.56 23.54 7.93
CA VAL A 109 14.77 23.84 9.35
C VAL A 109 16.11 24.54 9.57
N GLY A 110 16.26 25.26 10.70
CA GLY A 110 17.52 25.92 11.07
C GLY A 110 18.00 27.00 10.08
N GLY A 111 17.13 27.47 9.18
CA GLY A 111 17.51 28.36 8.08
C GLY A 111 18.24 27.67 6.93
N LEU A 112 18.22 26.33 6.86
CA LEU A 112 18.90 25.51 5.87
C LEU A 112 17.91 24.74 5.00
N ARG A 113 18.40 24.21 3.87
CA ARG A 113 17.62 23.28 3.02
C ARG A 113 17.25 22.03 3.81
N PHE A 114 18.18 21.55 4.65
CA PHE A 114 17.97 20.54 5.65
C PHE A 114 19.01 20.69 6.76
N GLU A 115 18.68 20.23 7.97
CA GLU A 115 19.66 19.91 9.02
C GLU A 115 19.63 18.42 9.29
N GLY A 116 20.72 17.87 9.81
CA GLY A 116 20.76 16.44 10.15
C GLY A 116 22.12 15.95 10.62
N PRO A 117 22.21 14.72 11.13
CA PRO A 117 23.46 14.11 11.56
C PRO A 117 24.38 13.84 10.36
N ARG A 118 25.69 13.97 10.58
CA ARG A 118 26.73 13.50 9.67
C ARG A 118 27.10 12.07 10.07
N VAL A 119 27.00 11.16 9.11
CA VAL A 119 27.19 9.73 9.35
C VAL A 119 28.46 9.25 8.64
N GLN A 120 29.29 8.50 9.35
CA GLN A 120 30.46 7.81 8.82
C GLN A 120 30.46 6.38 9.38
N ASP A 121 30.63 5.38 8.51
CA ASP A 121 30.64 3.96 8.89
C ASP A 121 29.43 3.53 9.75
N GLY A 122 28.25 4.09 9.43
CA GLY A 122 27.00 3.80 10.14
C GLY A 122 26.88 4.43 11.53
N ARG A 123 27.77 5.36 11.90
CA ARG A 123 27.75 6.08 13.18
C ARG A 123 27.66 7.58 12.99
N VAL A 124 27.02 8.25 13.93
CA VAL A 124 26.96 9.72 13.95
C VAL A 124 28.31 10.27 14.41
N VAL A 125 28.96 11.07 13.57
CA VAL A 125 30.27 11.70 13.85
C VAL A 125 30.18 13.22 14.03
N GLY A 126 28.99 13.79 13.83
CA GLY A 126 28.73 15.21 13.99
C GLY A 126 27.40 15.59 13.36
N PHE A 127 27.18 16.88 13.11
CA PHE A 127 25.92 17.38 12.57
C PHE A 127 26.14 18.42 11.47
N HIS A 128 25.23 18.44 10.50
CA HIS A 128 25.06 19.49 9.51
C HIS A 128 24.02 20.47 10.03
N THR A 129 24.49 21.55 10.65
CA THR A 129 23.70 22.63 11.23
C THR A 129 24.48 23.94 11.07
N ALA A 130 23.77 25.08 11.05
CA ALA A 130 24.40 26.40 11.03
C ALA A 130 24.08 27.23 12.27
N TRP A 131 22.86 27.09 12.80
CA TRP A 131 22.39 27.88 13.93
C TRP A 131 22.73 27.18 15.26
N GLU A 132 23.49 27.86 16.12
CA GLU A 132 24.04 27.34 17.38
C GLU A 132 24.62 25.92 17.26
N PRO A 133 25.75 25.75 16.53
CA PRO A 133 26.32 24.43 16.24
C PRO A 133 26.91 23.74 17.48
N ASN A 134 27.14 24.48 18.56
CA ASN A 134 27.71 23.96 19.81
C ASN A 134 26.65 23.32 20.73
N ARG A 135 25.39 23.23 20.29
CA ARG A 135 24.36 22.48 21.01
C ARG A 135 24.75 21.01 21.11
N PRO A 136 24.50 20.34 22.25
CA PRO A 136 24.78 18.91 22.38
C PRO A 136 24.06 18.06 21.32
N PHE A 137 22.81 18.42 21.04
CA PHE A 137 21.98 17.79 20.00
C PHE A 137 21.39 18.88 19.09
N PRO A 138 22.10 19.30 18.02
CA PRO A 138 21.60 20.28 17.07
C PRO A 138 20.68 19.61 16.04
N VAL A 139 19.55 19.09 16.53
CA VAL A 139 18.48 18.47 15.75
C VAL A 139 17.15 19.13 16.08
N ASP A 140 16.22 19.11 15.13
CA ASP A 140 14.85 19.56 15.34
C ASP A 140 14.02 18.48 16.06
N MET A 141 12.93 18.87 16.72
CA MET A 141 11.96 17.96 17.34
C MET A 141 11.50 16.85 16.40
N ALA A 142 11.29 17.14 15.11
CA ALA A 142 10.89 16.15 14.12
C ALA A 142 12.05 15.25 13.63
N GLY A 143 13.27 15.45 14.13
CA GLY A 143 14.50 14.80 13.67
C GLY A 143 14.88 13.54 14.43
N PHE A 144 14.11 13.13 15.45
CA PHE A 144 14.44 11.97 16.27
C PHE A 144 13.21 11.21 16.77
N ALA A 145 13.42 9.96 17.20
CA ALA A 145 12.47 9.18 17.99
C ALA A 145 13.18 8.46 19.13
N VAL A 146 12.42 8.17 20.19
CA VAL A 146 12.92 7.53 21.41
C VAL A 146 12.18 6.20 21.62
N ALA A 147 12.91 5.14 21.92
CA ALA A 147 12.30 3.88 22.34
C ALA A 147 11.59 4.08 23.69
N LEU A 148 10.31 3.70 23.77
CA LEU A 148 9.52 3.87 25.00
C LEU A 148 10.17 3.21 26.23
N PRO A 149 10.77 2.00 26.14
CA PRO A 149 11.47 1.42 27.29
C PRO A 149 12.62 2.29 27.82
N LEU A 150 13.36 2.99 26.94
CA LEU A 150 14.44 3.89 27.35
C LEU A 150 13.88 5.11 28.10
N LEU A 151 12.78 5.69 27.60
CA LEU A 151 12.13 6.82 28.25
C LEU A 151 11.59 6.44 29.64
N LEU A 152 10.94 5.28 29.76
CA LEU A 152 10.43 4.76 31.03
C LEU A 152 11.56 4.41 32.03
N ALA A 153 12.71 3.95 31.53
CA ALA A 153 13.90 3.69 32.35
C ALA A 153 14.59 4.97 32.86
N LYS A 154 14.26 6.14 32.29
CA LYS A 154 14.83 7.45 32.64
C LYS A 154 13.72 8.39 33.12
N PRO A 155 13.14 8.18 34.31
CA PRO A 155 11.95 8.91 34.77
C PRO A 155 12.15 10.43 34.92
N ASN A 156 13.41 10.88 35.02
CA ASN A 156 13.74 12.31 35.09
C ASN A 156 13.96 12.94 33.71
N ALA A 157 13.92 12.17 32.62
CA ALA A 157 14.08 12.68 31.27
C ALA A 157 12.80 13.40 30.84
N GLN A 158 12.87 14.72 30.78
CA GLN A 158 11.77 15.59 30.39
C GLN A 158 12.31 16.79 29.62
N PHE A 159 11.41 17.49 28.92
CA PHE A 159 11.75 18.78 28.34
C PHE A 159 11.84 19.84 29.43
N ASP A 160 12.90 20.65 29.39
CA ASP A 160 13.05 21.81 30.26
C ASP A 160 12.40 23.04 29.61
N ALA A 161 11.28 23.50 30.16
CA ALA A 161 10.57 24.68 29.69
C ALA A 161 11.37 26.00 29.86
N THR A 162 12.41 25.98 30.70
CA THR A 162 13.31 27.12 30.92
C THR A 162 14.55 27.06 30.01
N ALA A 163 14.70 26.00 29.22
CA ALA A 163 15.82 25.86 28.30
C ALA A 163 15.86 27.05 27.33
N PRO A 164 17.08 27.55 27.01
CA PRO A 164 17.24 28.58 25.99
C PRO A 164 16.60 28.15 24.67
N ARG A 165 16.22 29.15 23.86
CA ARG A 165 15.69 28.91 22.51
C ARG A 165 16.60 27.90 21.78
N GLY A 166 16.01 26.86 21.20
CA GLY A 166 16.72 25.83 20.43
C GLY A 166 17.51 24.80 21.24
N HIS A 167 17.47 24.85 22.57
CA HIS A 167 18.04 23.81 23.45
C HIS A 167 17.00 22.84 24.00
N LEU A 168 15.73 22.99 23.60
CA LEU A 168 14.62 22.16 24.11
C LEU A 168 14.86 20.67 23.81
N GLU A 169 15.24 20.34 22.58
CA GLU A 169 15.56 18.96 22.17
C GLU A 169 16.75 18.41 22.96
N SER A 170 17.80 19.23 23.12
CA SER A 170 18.98 18.87 23.91
C SER A 170 18.64 18.62 25.38
N SER A 171 17.70 19.36 25.97
CA SER A 171 17.29 19.19 27.36
C SER A 171 16.74 17.80 27.64
N LEU A 172 15.99 17.20 26.70
CA LEU A 172 15.50 15.84 26.82
C LEU A 172 16.59 14.82 26.49
N LEU A 173 17.23 14.96 25.32
CA LEU A 173 18.14 13.94 24.78
C LEU A 173 19.37 13.70 25.65
N SER A 174 19.86 14.75 26.33
CA SER A 174 21.02 14.65 27.23
C SER A 174 20.79 13.75 28.44
N HIS A 175 19.53 13.44 28.79
CA HIS A 175 19.21 12.47 29.85
C HIS A 175 19.11 11.02 29.34
N LEU A 176 18.98 10.85 28.02
CA LEU A 176 18.63 9.58 27.38
C LEU A 176 19.84 8.88 26.78
N VAL A 177 20.70 9.61 26.06
CA VAL A 177 21.74 9.02 25.21
C VAL A 177 22.90 10.00 25.02
N ASP A 178 24.09 9.49 24.64
CA ASP A 178 25.18 10.31 24.14
C ASP A 178 25.07 10.49 22.60
N PRO A 179 25.49 11.64 22.02
CA PRO A 179 25.39 11.88 20.57
C PRO A 179 26.05 10.81 19.69
N ARG A 180 27.07 10.12 20.21
CA ARG A 180 27.80 9.05 19.51
C ARG A 180 27.01 7.74 19.38
N ASP A 181 26.03 7.53 20.26
CA ASP A 181 25.22 6.31 20.36
C ASP A 181 23.86 6.47 19.66
N LEU A 182 23.67 7.59 18.97
CA LEU A 182 22.51 7.83 18.11
C LEU A 182 22.47 6.84 16.95
N GLU A 183 21.29 6.33 16.66
CA GLU A 183 21.05 5.38 15.56
C GLU A 183 20.68 6.14 14.27
N PRO A 184 21.59 6.26 13.29
CA PRO A 184 21.26 6.94 12.04
C PRO A 184 20.25 6.13 11.22
N ARG A 185 19.18 6.78 10.77
CA ARG A 185 18.14 6.22 9.88
C ARG A 185 18.09 6.97 8.56
N ALA A 186 17.07 6.71 7.75
CA ALA A 186 16.86 7.36 6.46
C ALA A 186 18.06 7.16 5.51
N ALA A 187 18.47 5.89 5.36
CA ALA A 187 19.65 5.46 4.59
C ALA A 187 20.94 6.21 5.01
N ASN A 188 21.36 6.04 6.26
CA ASN A 188 22.51 6.74 6.85
C ASN A 188 22.41 8.27 6.70
N CYS A 189 21.21 8.79 6.92
CA CYS A 189 20.91 10.21 6.91
C CYS A 189 21.20 10.91 5.58
N THR A 190 21.04 10.17 4.48
CA THR A 190 21.16 10.70 3.11
C THR A 190 19.81 11.10 2.51
N ARG A 191 18.69 10.74 3.16
CA ARG A 191 17.33 11.03 2.70
C ARG A 191 16.60 11.92 3.71
N VAL A 192 15.97 12.98 3.20
CA VAL A 192 15.04 13.82 3.97
C VAL A 192 13.65 13.19 3.85
N LEU A 193 13.07 12.78 4.98
CA LEU A 193 11.75 12.11 5.03
C LEU A 193 10.69 12.95 5.76
N VAL A 194 11.11 14.06 6.36
CA VAL A 194 10.27 14.98 7.13
C VAL A 194 10.68 16.42 6.87
N TRP A 195 9.71 17.33 6.85
CA TRP A 195 9.92 18.75 6.60
C TRP A 195 9.28 19.59 7.71
N HIS A 196 10.04 20.55 8.23
CA HIS A 196 9.58 21.55 9.19
C HIS A 196 8.83 22.68 8.47
N THR A 197 7.65 22.37 7.92
CA THR A 197 6.80 23.35 7.26
C THR A 197 6.08 24.25 8.26
N ARG A 198 5.71 25.45 7.84
CA ARG A 198 4.89 26.39 8.62
C ARG A 198 3.68 26.80 7.79
N THR A 199 2.53 26.84 8.43
CA THR A 199 1.30 27.35 7.80
C THR A 199 1.36 28.87 7.72
N GLU A 200 1.06 29.42 6.55
CA GLU A 200 0.89 30.87 6.42
C GLU A 200 -0.41 31.30 7.11
N LYS A 201 -0.40 32.45 7.78
CA LYS A 201 -1.61 33.02 8.37
C LYS A 201 -2.62 33.35 7.25
N PRO A 202 -3.84 32.81 7.26
CA PRO A 202 -4.81 33.08 6.20
C PRO A 202 -5.19 34.56 6.17
N LYS A 203 -5.40 35.09 4.96
CA LYS A 203 -5.85 36.47 4.75
C LYS A 203 -7.37 36.51 4.88
N MET A 204 -7.87 37.07 5.98
CA MET A 204 -9.30 37.06 6.33
C MET A 204 -10.07 38.31 5.88
N LYS A 205 -9.54 39.09 4.92
CA LYS A 205 -10.14 40.37 4.50
C LYS A 205 -11.59 40.23 4.00
N GLN A 206 -11.87 39.19 3.22
CA GLN A 206 -13.21 38.91 2.70
C GLN A 206 -14.17 38.48 3.81
N GLU A 207 -13.68 37.66 4.75
CA GLU A 207 -14.47 37.25 5.92
C GLU A 207 -14.87 38.46 6.76
N GLU A 208 -13.95 39.38 7.04
CA GLU A 208 -14.24 40.64 7.75
C GLU A 208 -15.28 41.50 7.01
N GLN A 209 -15.21 41.57 5.68
CA GLN A 209 -16.19 42.31 4.86
C GLN A 209 -17.57 41.66 4.92
N LEU A 210 -17.65 40.33 4.82
CA LEU A 210 -18.90 39.59 4.89
C LEU A 210 -19.54 39.67 6.27
N GLN A 211 -18.74 39.61 7.34
CA GLN A 211 -19.22 39.81 8.71
C GLN A 211 -19.87 41.18 8.90
N ARG A 212 -19.28 42.25 8.36
CA ARG A 212 -19.88 43.61 8.39
C ARG A 212 -21.21 43.70 7.65
N GLN A 213 -21.45 42.82 6.67
CA GLN A 213 -22.71 42.74 5.93
C GLN A 213 -23.74 41.80 6.58
N GLY A 214 -23.43 41.20 7.74
CA GLY A 214 -24.28 40.21 8.38
C GLY A 214 -24.34 38.86 7.64
N ARG A 215 -23.38 38.61 6.74
CA ARG A 215 -23.29 37.41 5.87
C ARG A 215 -21.95 36.67 6.05
N GLY A 216 -21.36 36.76 7.24
CA GLY A 216 -20.12 36.06 7.58
C GLY A 216 -20.28 34.54 7.48
N SER A 217 -19.16 33.82 7.54
CA SER A 217 -19.18 32.36 7.59
C SER A 217 -19.97 31.86 8.80
N ASP A 218 -20.71 30.76 8.63
CA ASP A 218 -21.54 30.18 9.69
C ASP A 218 -20.67 29.70 10.87
N PRO A 219 -20.82 30.27 12.08
CA PRO A 219 -20.04 29.86 13.24
C PRO A 219 -20.27 28.42 13.70
N ALA A 220 -21.33 27.75 13.23
CA ALA A 220 -21.61 26.35 13.54
C ALA A 220 -20.76 25.36 12.72
N VAL A 221 -20.05 25.82 11.68
CA VAL A 221 -19.18 24.99 10.84
C VAL A 221 -17.74 25.06 11.35
N GLU A 222 -17.19 23.92 11.78
CA GLU A 222 -15.79 23.78 12.19
C GLU A 222 -14.84 23.94 10.97
N VAL A 223 -13.78 24.73 11.14
CA VAL A 223 -12.77 25.06 10.11
C VAL A 223 -11.36 24.88 10.67
#